data_AF-A0A924ZVU5-F1
#
_entry.id   AF-A0A924ZVU5-F1
#
_cell.length_a   1.000
_cell.length_b   1.000
_cell.length_c   1.000
_cell.angle_alpha   90.00
_cell.angle_beta   90.00
_cell.angle_gamma   90.00
#
_symmetry.space_group_name_H-M   'P 1'
#
loop_
_entity.id
_entity.type
_entity.pdbx_description
1 polymer ?
#
loop_
_entity_poly.entity_id
_entity_poly.type
_entity_poly.pdbx_seq_one_letter_code
_entity_poly.pdbx_strand_id
1 'polypeptide(L)'
;MGYLSYLIIALGLTVGIVIGYVSRIIYSKVETFAFGGLKKTMKANFAVVLANILAIIVSTAFILVGFVFTLLVPSHNWSFFSNAFLIGAILGIWIYRYLISIKKI
;
A
#
# COMPACT_ATOMS: atom_id res chain seq x y z
N MET A 1 -21.83 -19.25 -0.15
CA MET A 1 -21.16 -17.97 -0.45
C MET A 1 -21.12 -16.98 0.72
N GLY A 2 -22.03 -17.05 1.71
CA GLY A 2 -22.25 -15.97 2.69
C GLY A 2 -21.22 -15.71 3.81
N TYR A 3 -20.07 -16.40 3.89
CA TYR A 3 -19.03 -16.11 4.92
C TYR A 3 -17.63 -15.96 4.34
N LEU A 4 -17.29 -16.79 3.33
CA LEU A 4 -15.98 -16.75 2.67
C LEU A 4 -15.69 -15.40 2.01
N SER A 5 -16.68 -14.78 1.38
CA SER A 5 -16.50 -13.47 0.72
C SER A 5 -16.25 -12.34 1.73
N TYR A 6 -16.89 -12.35 2.90
CA TYR A 6 -16.63 -11.37 3.96
C TYR A 6 -15.24 -11.54 4.58
N LEU A 7 -14.78 -12.78 4.75
CA LEU A 7 -13.43 -13.07 5.24
C LEU A 7 -12.37 -12.55 4.27
N ILE A 8 -12.59 -12.70 2.97
CA ILE A 8 -11.69 -12.19 1.92
C ILE A 8 -11.71 -10.65 1.85
N ILE A 9 -12.87 -10.02 2.00
CA ILE A 9 -12.98 -8.55 2.07
C ILE A 9 -12.23 -8.02 3.29
N ALA A 10 -12.45 -8.61 4.47
CA ALA A 10 -11.78 -8.20 5.70
C ALA A 10 -10.25 -8.35 5.58
N LEU A 11 -9.79 -9.48 5.03
CA LEU A 11 -8.37 -9.73 4.78
C LEU A 11 -7.78 -8.68 3.82
N GLY A 12 -8.45 -8.42 2.69
CA GLY A 12 -8.03 -7.41 1.72
C GLY A 12 -7.91 -6.03 2.37
N LEU A 13 -8.94 -5.62 3.12
CA LEU A 13 -8.96 -4.34 3.81
C LEU A 13 -7.82 -4.19 4.83
N THR A 14 -7.62 -5.19 5.70
CA THR A 14 -6.57 -5.16 6.73
C THR A 14 -5.17 -5.11 6.11
N VAL A 15 -4.91 -5.97 5.12
CA VAL A 15 -3.62 -5.98 4.41
C VAL A 15 -3.40 -4.65 3.69
N GLY A 16 -4.44 -4.12 3.05
CA GLY A 16 -4.42 -2.80 2.42
C GLY A 16 -4.01 -1.69 3.40
N ILE A 17 -4.68 -1.59 4.55
CA ILE A 17 -4.40 -0.56 5.58
C ILE A 17 -2.94 -0.63 6.02
N VAL A 18 -2.43 -1.81 6.34
CA VAL A 18 -1.05 -2.02 6.79
C VAL A 18 -0.06 -1.56 5.72
N ILE A 19 -0.26 -1.99 4.47
CA ILE A 19 0.63 -1.64 3.36
C ILE A 19 0.58 -0.14 3.05
N GLY A 20 -0.60 0.46 3.02
CA GLY A 20 -0.76 1.91 2.78
C GLY A 20 -0.08 2.74 3.87
N TYR A 21 -0.26 2.34 5.14
CA TYR A 21 0.36 2.98 6.28
C TYR A 21 1.90 2.90 6.23
N VAL A 22 2.46 1.69 6.03
CA VAL A 22 3.91 1.46 5.95
C VAL A 22 4.53 2.19 4.76
N SER A 23 3.89 2.15 3.60
CA SER A 23 4.35 2.86 2.39
C SER A 23 4.48 4.36 2.65
N ARG A 24 3.52 4.94 3.37
CA ARG A 24 3.56 6.37 3.70
C ARG A 24 4.59 6.69 4.78
N ILE A 25 4.83 5.81 5.75
CA ILE A 25 5.95 5.95 6.70
C ILE A 25 7.28 6.01 5.95
N ILE A 26 7.53 5.03 5.07
CA ILE A 26 8.77 4.96 4.29
C ILE A 26 8.93 6.24 3.48
N TYR A 27 7.87 6.64 2.76
CA TYR A 27 7.86 7.88 1.99
C TYR A 27 8.18 9.10 2.85
N SER A 28 7.57 9.24 4.03
CA SER A 28 7.80 10.40 4.89
C SER A 28 9.22 10.44 5.46
N LYS A 29 9.82 9.29 5.77
CA LYS A 29 11.22 9.20 6.18
C LYS A 29 12.10 9.66 5.02
N VAL A 30 11.86 9.11 3.83
CA VAL A 30 12.54 9.51 2.59
C VAL A 30 12.39 11.01 2.32
N GLU A 31 11.21 11.59 2.54
CA GLU A 31 10.93 13.03 2.43
C GLU A 31 11.77 13.84 3.44
N THR A 32 11.78 13.46 4.72
CA THR A 32 12.62 14.14 5.72
C THR A 32 14.12 14.07 5.39
N PHE A 33 14.60 12.97 4.83
CA PHE A 33 15.99 12.83 4.40
C PHE A 33 16.32 13.62 3.12
N ALA A 34 15.39 13.66 2.15
CA ALA A 34 15.59 14.35 0.88
C ALA A 34 15.44 15.88 1.02
N PHE A 35 14.44 16.35 1.77
CA PHE A 35 14.09 17.77 1.84
C PHE A 35 14.80 18.54 2.97
N GLY A 36 15.37 17.86 3.96
CA GLY A 36 16.13 18.50 5.06
C GLY A 36 17.51 19.06 4.67
N GLY A 37 18.05 18.69 3.50
CA GLY A 37 19.38 19.18 3.08
C GLY A 37 19.70 19.10 1.59
N LEU A 38 18.82 18.59 0.73
CA LEU A 38 19.15 18.33 -0.68
C LEU A 38 18.06 18.84 -1.61
N LYS A 39 17.92 20.17 -1.68
CA LYS A 39 17.40 20.82 -2.89
C LYS A 39 18.33 20.45 -4.06
N LYS A 40 17.89 19.53 -4.94
CA LYS A 40 18.52 19.12 -6.22
C LYS A 40 19.80 18.26 -6.17
N THR A 41 19.79 17.09 -5.53
CA THR A 41 20.84 16.08 -5.80
C THR A 41 20.26 14.73 -6.18
N MET A 42 21.09 13.93 -6.87
CA MET A 42 20.81 12.56 -7.34
C MET A 42 20.13 11.66 -6.29
N LYS A 43 20.27 11.95 -4.99
CA LYS A 43 19.63 11.21 -3.89
C LYS A 43 18.10 11.32 -3.87
N ALA A 44 17.53 12.46 -4.27
CA ALA A 44 16.06 12.62 -4.39
C ALA A 44 15.50 11.79 -5.56
N ASN A 45 16.23 11.74 -6.68
CA ASN A 45 15.87 10.88 -7.81
C ASN A 45 15.98 9.39 -7.44
N PHE A 46 17.00 9.02 -6.67
CA PHE A 46 17.16 7.64 -6.18
C PHE A 46 16.00 7.22 -5.26
N ALA A 47 15.54 8.12 -4.39
CA ALA A 47 14.36 7.92 -3.54
C ALA A 47 13.07 7.67 -4.35
N VAL A 48 12.85 8.46 -5.40
CA VAL A 48 11.69 8.28 -6.31
C VAL A 48 11.80 6.97 -7.08
N VAL A 49 12.98 6.63 -7.59
CA VAL A 49 13.25 5.36 -8.27
C VAL A 49 13.01 4.18 -7.32
N LEU A 50 13.47 4.27 -6.07
CA LEU A 50 13.25 3.22 -5.07
C LEU A 50 11.77 3.05 -4.73
N ALA A 51 11.01 4.15 -4.61
CA ALA A 51 9.56 4.10 -4.41
C ALA A 51 8.84 3.47 -5.61
N ASN A 52 9.24 3.79 -6.83
CA ASN A 52 8.69 3.19 -8.05
C ASN A 52 9.04 1.70 -8.16
N ILE A 53 10.26 1.30 -7.81
CA ILE A 53 10.66 -0.12 -7.76
C ILE A 53 9.84 -0.86 -6.72
N LEU A 54 9.61 -0.28 -5.53
CA LEU A 54 8.75 -0.87 -4.52
C LEU A 54 7.31 -1.03 -5.02
N ALA A 55 6.77 -0.01 -5.69
CA ALA A 55 5.44 -0.05 -6.28
C ALA A 55 5.34 -1.14 -7.37
N ILE A 56 6.37 -1.28 -8.20
CA ILE A 56 6.46 -2.35 -9.22
C ILE A 56 6.49 -3.72 -8.54
N ILE A 57 7.35 -3.95 -7.55
CA ILE A 57 7.45 -5.23 -6.83
C ILE A 57 6.12 -5.59 -6.17
N VAL A 58 5.47 -4.64 -5.51
CA VAL A 58 4.16 -4.84 -4.89
C VAL A 58 3.10 -5.18 -5.94
N SER A 59 3.11 -4.48 -7.08
CA SER A 59 2.17 -4.72 -8.18
C SER A 59 2.40 -6.09 -8.84
N THR A 60 3.65 -6.47 -9.08
CA THR A 60 4.02 -7.78 -9.63
C THR A 60 3.67 -8.92 -8.66
N ALA A 61 3.91 -8.74 -7.36
CA ALA A 61 3.49 -9.69 -6.34
C ALA A 61 1.96 -9.83 -6.27
N PHE A 62 1.22 -8.72 -6.41
CA PHE A 62 -0.23 -8.74 -6.46
C PHE A 62 -0.77 -9.50 -7.68
N ILE A 63 -0.16 -9.32 -8.85
CA ILE A 63 -0.52 -10.04 -10.08
C ILE A 63 -0.21 -11.53 -9.94
N LEU A 64 0.95 -11.89 -9.39
CA LEU A 64 1.35 -13.28 -9.21
C LEU A 64 0.45 -14.01 -8.20
N VAL A 65 0.15 -13.36 -7.06
CA VAL A 65 -0.80 -13.89 -6.08
C VAL A 65 -2.18 -14.03 -6.70
N GLY A 66 -2.65 -13.05 -7.46
CA GLY A 66 -3.92 -13.12 -8.17
C GLY A 66 -3.99 -14.27 -9.15
N PHE A 67 -2.93 -14.51 -9.93
CA PHE A 67 -2.85 -15.64 -10.86
C PHE A 67 -2.94 -16.99 -10.14
N VAL A 68 -2.16 -17.18 -9.07
CA VAL A 68 -2.18 -18.42 -8.27
C VAL A 68 -3.52 -18.59 -7.55
N PHE A 69 -4.09 -17.50 -7.02
CA PHE A 69 -5.40 -17.54 -6.37
C PHE A 69 -6.52 -17.84 -7.35
N THR A 70 -6.50 -17.34 -8.59
CA THR A 70 -7.56 -17.64 -9.57
C THR A 70 -7.60 -19.11 -10.00
N LEU A 71 -6.53 -19.88 -9.76
CA LEU A 71 -6.52 -21.33 -9.96
C LEU A 71 -7.20 -22.09 -8.79
N LEU A 72 -7.34 -21.46 -7.62
CA LEU A 72 -7.80 -22.10 -6.38
C LEU A 72 -9.09 -21.47 -5.81
N VAL A 73 -9.39 -20.24 -6.19
CA VAL A 73 -10.45 -19.39 -5.63
C VAL A 73 -11.23 -18.74 -6.78
N PRO A 74 -12.57 -18.73 -6.73
CA PRO A 74 -13.38 -18.10 -7.76
C PRO A 74 -12.99 -16.63 -8.02
N SER A 75 -12.96 -16.23 -9.29
CA SER A 75 -12.52 -14.91 -9.76
C SER A 75 -13.25 -13.72 -9.10
N HIS A 76 -14.53 -13.89 -8.74
CA HIS A 76 -15.30 -12.85 -8.04
C HIS A 76 -14.75 -12.53 -6.64
N ASN A 77 -14.20 -13.52 -5.92
CA ASN A 77 -13.60 -13.30 -4.61
C ASN A 77 -12.27 -12.53 -4.71
N TRP A 78 -11.51 -12.74 -5.80
CA TRP A 78 -10.30 -11.95 -6.06
C TRP A 78 -10.61 -10.48 -6.33
N SER A 79 -11.70 -10.21 -7.05
CA SER A 79 -12.18 -8.84 -7.25
C SER A 79 -12.56 -8.17 -5.94
N PHE A 80 -13.29 -8.87 -5.06
CA PHE A 80 -13.62 -8.36 -3.73
C PHE A 80 -12.37 -8.06 -2.88
N PHE A 81 -11.38 -8.96 -2.89
CA PHE A 81 -10.10 -8.75 -2.23
C PHE A 81 -9.38 -7.51 -2.74
N SER A 82 -9.23 -7.38 -4.06
CA SER A 82 -8.47 -6.30 -4.70
C SER A 82 -9.10 -4.93 -4.45
N ASN A 83 -10.43 -4.85 -4.53
CA ASN A 83 -11.18 -3.64 -4.21
C ASN A 83 -11.04 -3.26 -2.73
N ALA A 84 -11.20 -4.23 -1.82
CA ALA A 84 -11.05 -4.01 -0.38
C ALA A 84 -9.61 -3.60 -0.02
N PHE A 85 -8.61 -4.21 -0.66
CA PHE A 85 -7.20 -3.86 -0.51
C PHE A 85 -6.92 -2.41 -0.94
N LEU A 86 -7.42 -2.00 -2.10
CA LEU A 86 -7.24 -0.63 -2.59
C LEU A 86 -7.87 0.39 -1.63
N ILE A 87 -9.10 0.15 -1.19
CA ILE A 87 -9.79 0.99 -0.20
C ILE A 87 -8.99 1.04 1.11
N GLY A 88 -8.51 -0.12 1.59
CA GLY A 88 -7.70 -0.24 2.79
C GLY A 88 -6.39 0.55 2.67
N ALA A 89 -5.68 0.44 1.55
CA ALA A 89 -4.43 1.15 1.32
C ALA A 89 -4.62 2.67 1.33
N ILE A 90 -5.69 3.16 0.70
CA ILE A 90 -6.05 4.59 0.74
C ILE A 90 -6.32 5.01 2.20
N LEU A 91 -7.18 4.27 2.93
CA LEU A 91 -7.47 4.55 4.34
C LEU A 91 -6.21 4.54 5.21
N GLY A 92 -5.30 3.59 5.02
CA GLY A 92 -4.02 3.51 5.75
C GLY A 92 -3.14 4.75 5.54
N ILE A 93 -3.10 5.29 4.32
CA ILE A 93 -2.41 6.55 4.01
C ILE A 93 -3.07 7.73 4.73
N TRP A 94 -4.40 7.81 4.72
CA TRP A 94 -5.15 8.87 5.40
C TRP A 94 -4.99 8.83 6.92
N ILE A 95 -5.04 7.64 7.52
CA ILE A 95 -4.80 7.44 8.95
C ILE A 95 -3.40 7.95 9.32
N TYR A 96 -2.38 7.60 8.54
CA TYR A 96 -1.03 8.11 8.77
C TYR A 96 -0.96 9.64 8.71
N ARG A 97 -1.59 10.25 7.70
CA ARG A 97 -1.66 11.70 7.56
C ARG A 97 -2.32 12.36 8.77
N TYR A 98 -3.42 11.78 9.25
CA TYR A 98 -4.15 12.28 10.42
C TYR A 98 -3.29 12.22 11.70
N LEU A 99 -2.59 11.10 11.94
CA LEU A 99 -1.73 10.94 13.11
C LEU A 99 -0.56 11.92 13.16
N ILE A 100 0.01 12.30 12.01
CA ILE A 100 1.05 13.36 11.96
C ILE A 100 0.46 14.71 12.34
N SER A 101 -0.76 15.01 11.90
CA SER A 101 -1.40 16.31 12.15
C SER A 101 -1.62 16.55 13.64
N ILE A 102 -1.99 15.51 14.39
CA ILE A 102 -2.21 15.61 15.85
C ILE A 102 -0.88 15.89 16.57
N LYS A 103 0.22 15.27 16.16
CA LYS A 103 1.53 15.45 16.82
C LYS A 103 2.13 16.86 16.69
N LYS A 104 1.57 17.72 15.84
CA LYS A 104 2.07 19.08 15.58
C LYS A 104 1.34 20.16 16.38
N ILE A 105 0.22 19.83 17.01
CA ILE A 105 -0.56 20.72 17.87
C ILE A 105 -0.03 20.57 19.30
#